data_AF-F1LH64-F1
#
_entry.id   AF-F1LH64-F1
#
_cell.length_a   1.000
_cell.length_b   1.000
_cell.length_c   1.000
_cell.angle_alpha   90.00
_cell.angle_beta   90.00
_cell.angle_gamma   90.00
#
_symmetry.space_group_name_H-M   'P 1'
#
loop_
_entity.id
_entity.type
_entity.pdbx_description
1 polymer ?
#
loop_
_entity_poly.entity_id
_entity_poly.type
_entity_poly.pdbx_seq_one_letter_code
_entity_poly.pdbx_strand_id
1 'polypeptide(L)'
;MKKNRRLGAACGRIHPRGSGLMVWYQKFEYAVGHWLQKATEHMIGCVLCSPGCFSLFRSYALMDDNVARRYASKSENPVDYIQYDQGEDRWLCTLLLQRGYRVEYCAASDALTFAPEGFNEFFNQRRRWIPSTLANIIDLLKDYKNVVSV
;
A
#
# COMPACT_ATOMS: atom_id res chain seq x y z
N MET A 1 -14.56 -7.49 -5.87
CA MET A 1 -15.07 -6.20 -6.41
C MET A 1 -16.55 -6.21 -6.85
N LYS A 2 -17.09 -7.26 -7.48
CA LYS A 2 -18.54 -7.30 -7.82
C LYS A 2 -19.47 -7.23 -6.60
N LYS A 3 -19.08 -7.87 -5.49
CA LYS A 3 -19.87 -7.96 -4.25
C LYS A 3 -19.99 -6.64 -3.49
N ASN A 4 -18.88 -5.91 -3.32
CA ASN A 4 -18.83 -4.66 -2.57
C ASN A 4 -18.60 -3.49 -3.55
N ARG A 5 -19.59 -2.60 -3.67
CA ARG A 5 -19.51 -1.42 -4.57
C ARG A 5 -18.51 -0.38 -4.09
N ARG A 6 -18.27 -0.27 -2.78
CA ARG A 6 -17.30 0.66 -2.17
C ARG A 6 -15.87 0.11 -2.13
N LEU A 7 -15.64 -1.11 -2.62
CA LEU A 7 -14.29 -1.66 -2.75
C LEU A 7 -13.54 -0.97 -3.89
N GLY A 8 -12.60 -0.10 -3.55
CA GLY A 8 -11.77 0.67 -4.47
C GLY A 8 -10.52 -0.06 -4.91
N ALA A 9 -9.90 -0.86 -4.02
CA ALA A 9 -8.72 -1.65 -4.36
C ALA A 9 -8.71 -3.02 -3.65
N ALA A 10 -8.00 -3.98 -4.22
CA ALA A 10 -7.76 -5.28 -3.59
C ALA A 10 -6.33 -5.74 -3.86
N CYS A 11 -5.70 -6.37 -2.88
CA CYS A 11 -4.38 -6.98 -3.02
C CYS A 11 -4.35 -8.40 -2.45
N GLY A 12 -3.23 -9.10 -2.64
CA GLY A 12 -3.06 -10.47 -2.14
C GLY A 12 -1.71 -10.72 -1.48
N ARG A 13 -1.42 -12.01 -1.25
CA ARG A 13 -0.17 -12.48 -0.69
C ARG A 13 0.96 -12.26 -1.67
N ILE A 14 2.09 -11.80 -1.13
CA ILE A 14 3.32 -11.67 -1.88
C ILE A 14 4.34 -12.63 -1.29
N HIS A 15 5.05 -13.32 -2.18
CA HIS A 15 6.10 -14.27 -1.85
C HIS A 15 7.42 -13.76 -2.43
N PRO A 16 8.36 -13.31 -1.59
CA PRO A 16 9.66 -12.90 -2.06
C PRO A 16 10.49 -14.12 -2.53
N ARG A 17 11.12 -13.96 -3.70
CA ARG A 17 12.02 -14.89 -4.36
C ARG A 17 13.41 -14.26 -4.47
N GLY A 18 14.42 -15.10 -4.58
CA GLY A 18 15.83 -14.72 -4.64
C GLY A 18 16.69 -15.67 -3.82
N SER A 19 17.98 -15.35 -3.72
CA SER A 19 19.02 -16.13 -3.05
C SER A 19 19.69 -15.36 -1.91
N GLY A 20 20.30 -16.08 -0.96
CA GLY A 20 21.07 -15.49 0.14
C GLY A 20 20.29 -15.20 1.43
N LEU A 21 21.04 -14.82 2.47
CA LEU A 21 20.52 -14.56 3.83
C LEU A 21 19.53 -13.40 3.88
N MET A 22 19.77 -12.35 3.08
CA MET A 22 18.90 -11.17 3.02
C MET A 22 17.50 -11.51 2.52
N VAL A 23 17.38 -12.46 1.59
CA VAL A 23 16.08 -12.92 1.08
C VAL A 23 15.34 -13.74 2.13
N TRP A 24 16.03 -14.55 2.93
CA TRP A 24 15.41 -15.27 4.05
C TRP A 24 14.85 -14.33 5.10
N TYR A 25 15.60 -13.29 5.45
CA TYR A 25 15.12 -12.24 6.34
C TYR A 25 13.87 -11.56 5.77
N GLN A 26 13.89 -11.18 4.50
CA GLN A 26 12.73 -10.58 3.85
C GLN A 26 11.54 -11.53 3.74
N LYS A 27 11.75 -12.84 3.53
CA LYS A 27 10.65 -13.83 3.59
C LYS A 27 9.93 -13.80 4.94
N PHE A 28 10.69 -13.73 6.03
CA PHE A 28 10.12 -13.58 7.37
C PHE A 28 9.35 -12.25 7.50
N GLU A 29 9.93 -11.14 7.08
CA GLU A 29 9.27 -9.83 7.15
C GLU A 29 7.99 -9.77 6.31
N TYR A 30 7.98 -10.35 5.12
CA TYR A 30 6.78 -10.44 4.28
C TYR A 30 5.72 -11.34 4.92
N ALA A 31 6.10 -12.44 5.57
CA ALA A 31 5.15 -13.26 6.31
C ALA A 31 4.49 -12.47 7.45
N VAL A 32 5.27 -11.72 8.24
CA VAL A 32 4.73 -10.88 9.32
C VAL A 32 3.89 -9.72 8.77
N GLY A 33 4.40 -8.98 7.80
CA GLY A 33 3.74 -7.78 7.28
C GLY A 33 2.57 -8.10 6.34
N HIS A 34 2.81 -8.91 5.29
CA HIS A 34 1.82 -9.18 4.27
C HIS A 34 0.87 -10.32 4.61
N TRP A 35 1.30 -11.34 5.36
CA TRP A 35 0.42 -12.48 5.62
C TRP A 35 -0.32 -12.34 6.94
N LEU A 36 0.36 -11.88 8.00
CA LEU A 36 -0.27 -11.67 9.30
C LEU A 36 -0.91 -10.27 9.39
N GLN A 37 -0.12 -9.20 9.34
CA GLN A 37 -0.64 -7.85 9.61
C GLN A 37 -1.71 -7.43 8.59
N LYS A 38 -1.49 -7.62 7.28
CA LYS A 38 -2.51 -7.28 6.27
C LYS A 38 -3.79 -8.11 6.39
N ALA A 39 -3.69 -9.37 6.79
CA ALA A 39 -4.86 -10.19 7.08
C ALA A 39 -5.60 -9.65 8.32
N THR A 40 -4.89 -9.27 9.37
CA THR A 40 -5.47 -8.62 10.54
C THR A 40 -6.14 -7.30 10.18
N GLU A 41 -5.48 -6.42 9.42
CA GLU A 41 -6.03 -5.15 8.90
C GLU A 41 -7.34 -5.38 8.13
N HIS A 42 -7.37 -6.41 7.28
CA HIS A 42 -8.58 -6.77 6.55
C HIS A 42 -9.71 -7.25 7.48
N MET A 43 -9.40 -8.07 8.49
CA MET A 43 -10.39 -8.54 9.46
C MET A 43 -10.95 -7.41 10.33
N ILE A 44 -10.14 -6.42 10.70
CA ILE A 44 -10.60 -5.24 11.47
C ILE A 44 -11.32 -4.20 10.59
N GLY A 45 -11.27 -4.35 9.27
CA GLY A 45 -12.22 -3.70 8.35
C GLY A 45 -11.62 -3.12 7.08
N CYS A 46 -10.33 -2.74 7.07
CA CYS A 46 -9.69 -2.17 5.89
C CYS A 46 -8.17 -2.25 5.95
N VAL A 47 -7.58 -2.56 4.81
CA VAL A 47 -6.14 -2.53 4.59
C VAL A 47 -5.68 -1.11 4.29
N LEU A 48 -4.56 -0.68 4.85
CA LEU A 48 -4.09 0.71 4.69
C LEU A 48 -3.27 0.96 3.42
N CYS A 49 -2.83 -0.10 2.75
CA CYS A 49 -1.95 -0.02 1.59
C CYS A 49 -1.99 -1.32 0.81
N SER A 50 -2.19 -1.21 -0.50
CA SER A 50 -2.08 -2.30 -1.46
C SER A 50 -0.70 -2.22 -2.13
N PRO A 51 0.12 -3.29 -2.05
CA PRO A 51 1.48 -3.28 -2.56
C PRO A 51 1.53 -3.17 -4.09
N GLY A 52 2.45 -2.36 -4.61
CA GLY A 52 2.57 -2.10 -6.05
C GLY A 52 2.78 -3.34 -6.94
N CYS A 53 3.42 -4.39 -6.44
CA CYS A 53 3.70 -5.60 -7.25
C CYS A 53 2.46 -6.49 -7.49
N PHE A 54 1.40 -6.36 -6.69
CA PHE A 54 0.17 -7.13 -6.89
C PHE A 54 -1.05 -6.45 -6.27
N SER A 55 -1.72 -5.65 -7.10
CA SER A 55 -2.92 -4.91 -6.71
C SER A 55 -3.87 -4.76 -7.88
N LEU A 56 -5.17 -4.77 -7.57
CA LEU A 56 -6.26 -4.47 -8.50
C LEU A 56 -6.96 -3.21 -8.01
N PHE A 57 -7.22 -2.27 -8.92
CA PHE A 57 -7.92 -1.02 -8.62
C PHE A 57 -9.19 -0.92 -9.45
N ARG A 58 -10.28 -0.41 -8.86
CA ARG A 58 -11.52 -0.11 -9.57
C ARG A 58 -11.37 1.21 -10.30
N SER A 59 -11.44 1.19 -11.63
CA SER A 59 -11.32 2.39 -12.46
C SER A 59 -12.28 3.51 -12.07
N TYR A 60 -13.53 3.19 -11.72
CA TYR A 60 -14.49 4.19 -11.22
C TYR A 60 -14.00 4.91 -9.96
N ALA A 61 -13.36 4.21 -9.02
CA ALA A 61 -12.83 4.82 -7.81
C ALA A 61 -11.59 5.69 -8.09
N LEU A 62 -10.79 5.32 -9.09
CA LEU A 62 -9.66 6.13 -9.54
C LEU A 62 -10.10 7.42 -10.25
N MET A 63 -11.23 7.37 -10.95
CA MET A 63 -11.84 8.51 -11.64
C MET A 63 -12.74 9.36 -10.73
N ASP A 64 -12.88 8.98 -9.45
CA ASP A 64 -13.52 9.83 -8.46
C ASP A 64 -12.73 11.13 -8.32
N ASP A 65 -13.42 12.20 -7.93
CA ASP A 65 -12.85 13.53 -7.86
C ASP A 65 -11.55 13.52 -7.05
N ASN A 66 -10.55 14.26 -7.51
CA ASN A 66 -9.24 14.41 -6.88
C ASN A 66 -8.42 13.13 -6.61
N VAL A 67 -8.84 11.90 -6.95
CA VAL A 67 -7.98 10.71 -6.79
C VAL A 67 -6.89 10.72 -7.86
N ALA A 68 -7.23 10.47 -9.12
CA ALA A 68 -6.25 10.47 -10.22
C ALA A 68 -5.56 11.83 -10.38
N ARG A 69 -6.30 12.94 -10.19
CA ARG A 69 -5.74 14.30 -10.29
C ARG A 69 -4.66 14.57 -9.23
N ARG A 70 -4.88 14.20 -7.96
CA ARG A 70 -3.86 14.39 -6.91
C ARG A 70 -2.73 13.38 -7.02
N TYR A 71 -3.03 12.16 -7.44
CA TYR A 71 -2.00 11.16 -7.69
C TYR A 71 -1.01 11.63 -8.77
N ALA A 72 -1.49 12.33 -9.80
CA ALA A 72 -0.67 12.91 -10.86
C ALA A 72 -0.06 14.28 -10.52
N SER A 73 -0.26 14.81 -9.31
CA SER A 73 0.35 16.06 -8.89
C SER A 73 1.87 15.92 -8.78
N LYS A 74 2.60 16.99 -9.12
CA LYS A 74 4.04 17.02 -8.94
C LYS A 74 4.39 17.29 -7.48
N SER A 75 5.48 16.67 -7.02
CA SER A 75 6.05 16.93 -5.70
C SER A 75 6.69 18.31 -5.65
N GLU A 76 6.16 19.20 -4.82
CA GLU A 76 6.71 20.56 -4.64
C GLU A 76 7.45 20.68 -3.31
N ASN A 77 6.93 20.06 -2.25
CA ASN A 77 7.50 20.12 -0.90
C ASN A 77 8.22 18.82 -0.53
N PRO A 78 9.17 18.83 0.45
CA PRO A 78 9.88 17.63 0.89
C PRO A 78 8.97 16.47 1.31
N VAL A 79 7.82 16.76 1.92
CA VAL A 79 6.84 15.74 2.32
C VAL A 79 6.16 15.11 1.11
N ASP A 80 5.91 15.90 0.05
CA ASP A 80 5.32 15.41 -1.20
C ASP A 80 6.26 14.40 -1.85
N TYR A 81 7.59 14.66 -1.89
CA TYR A 81 8.55 13.68 -2.39
C TYR A 81 8.50 12.34 -1.64
N ILE A 82 8.30 12.38 -0.31
CA ILE A 82 8.20 11.18 0.51
C ILE A 82 6.91 10.40 0.23
N GLN A 83 5.78 11.10 0.01
CA GLN A 83 4.49 10.46 -0.20
C GLN A 83 4.29 10.08 -1.67
N TYR A 84 4.42 11.03 -2.58
CA TYR A 84 4.07 10.90 -4.00
C TYR A 84 5.10 10.07 -4.74
N ASP A 85 6.40 10.32 -4.55
CA ASP A 85 7.43 9.65 -5.37
C ASP A 85 8.00 8.38 -4.71
N GLN A 86 8.17 8.37 -3.39
CA GLN A 86 8.82 7.24 -2.70
C GLN A 86 7.87 6.11 -2.29
N GLY A 87 6.55 6.37 -2.24
CA GLY A 87 5.53 5.37 -1.93
C GLY A 87 4.22 5.64 -2.63
N GLU A 88 4.30 5.74 -3.96
CA GLU A 88 3.18 5.86 -4.89
C GLU A 88 2.01 4.92 -4.58
N ASP A 89 2.30 3.65 -4.32
CA ASP A 89 1.29 2.62 -4.03
C ASP A 89 0.49 2.94 -2.76
N ARG A 90 1.20 3.37 -1.72
CA ARG A 90 0.57 3.83 -0.48
C ARG A 90 -0.18 5.14 -0.66
N TRP A 91 0.38 6.08 -1.42
CA TRP A 91 -0.27 7.36 -1.70
C TRP A 91 -1.61 7.16 -2.42
N LEU A 92 -1.65 6.29 -3.42
CA LEU A 92 -2.89 5.97 -4.12
C LEU A 92 -3.93 5.34 -3.19
N CYS A 93 -3.51 4.43 -2.31
CA CYS A 93 -4.41 3.86 -1.30
C CYS A 93 -4.90 4.91 -0.30
N THR A 94 -4.03 5.81 0.17
CA THR A 94 -4.41 6.93 1.04
C THR A 94 -5.50 7.77 0.40
N LEU A 95 -5.34 8.17 -0.86
CA LEU A 95 -6.35 8.95 -1.59
C LEU A 95 -7.69 8.23 -1.72
N LEU A 96 -7.67 6.92 -1.98
CA LEU A 96 -8.89 6.11 -2.03
C LEU A 96 -9.59 6.03 -0.65
N LEU A 97 -8.83 5.87 0.42
CA LEU A 97 -9.35 5.80 1.79
C LEU A 97 -9.94 7.13 2.23
N GLN A 98 -9.28 8.26 1.92
CA GLN A 98 -9.79 9.62 2.18
C GLN A 98 -11.12 9.88 1.44
N ARG A 99 -11.35 9.18 0.33
CA ARG A 99 -12.60 9.23 -0.45
C ARG A 99 -13.67 8.25 0.05
N GLY A 100 -13.40 7.50 1.11
CA GLY A 100 -14.31 6.52 1.67
C GLY A 100 -14.41 5.22 0.87
N TYR A 101 -13.50 4.96 -0.06
CA TYR A 101 -13.35 3.63 -0.62
C TYR A 101 -12.65 2.72 0.38
N ARG A 102 -12.93 1.42 0.27
CA ARG A 102 -12.23 0.38 1.03
C ARG A 102 -11.17 -0.31 0.19
N VAL A 103 -10.18 -0.83 0.90
CA VAL A 103 -9.12 -1.67 0.35
C VAL A 103 -9.16 -3.01 1.08
N GLU A 104 -9.25 -4.10 0.32
CA GLU A 104 -9.34 -5.45 0.88
C GLU A 104 -8.12 -6.30 0.54
N TYR A 105 -7.88 -7.31 1.35
CA TYR A 105 -6.82 -8.29 1.14
C TYR A 105 -7.41 -9.68 0.90
N CYS A 106 -7.00 -10.32 -0.19
CA CYS A 106 -7.43 -11.65 -0.58
C CYS A 106 -6.30 -12.66 -0.35
N ALA A 107 -6.39 -13.40 0.76
CA ALA A 107 -5.41 -14.43 1.11
C ALA A 107 -5.34 -15.59 0.10
N ALA A 108 -6.35 -15.78 -0.75
CA ALA A 108 -6.36 -16.82 -1.78
C ALA A 108 -5.64 -16.40 -3.08
N SER A 109 -5.13 -15.18 -3.15
CA SER A 109 -4.42 -14.65 -4.32
C SER A 109 -2.94 -14.46 -3.99
N ASP A 110 -2.07 -14.95 -4.87
CA ASP A 110 -0.63 -15.04 -4.64
C ASP A 110 0.14 -14.41 -5.80
N ALA A 111 1.18 -13.64 -5.47
CA ALA A 111 2.14 -13.09 -6.42
C ALA A 111 3.58 -13.34 -5.97
N LEU A 112 4.47 -13.51 -6.93
CA LEU A 112 5.90 -13.67 -6.70
C LEU A 112 6.60 -12.33 -7.00
N THR A 113 7.54 -11.94 -6.16
CA THR A 113 8.39 -10.76 -6.41
C THR A 113 9.85 -11.09 -6.13
N PHE A 114 10.76 -10.45 -6.83
CA PHE A 114 12.19 -10.55 -6.52
C PHE A 114 12.54 -9.58 -5.40
N ALA A 115 13.13 -10.10 -4.34
CA ALA A 115 13.56 -9.31 -3.19
C ALA A 115 15.05 -8.94 -3.34
N PRO A 116 15.47 -7.77 -2.83
CA PRO A 116 16.88 -7.40 -2.70
C PRO A 116 17.76 -8.53 -2.14
N GLU A 117 18.84 -8.88 -2.82
CA GLU A 117 19.76 -9.92 -2.35
C GLU A 117 20.93 -9.31 -1.54
N GLY A 118 21.29 -8.06 -1.85
CA GLY A 118 22.36 -7.32 -1.17
C GLY A 118 21.85 -6.35 -0.10
N PHE A 119 22.72 -6.03 0.87
CA PHE A 119 22.40 -5.08 1.94
C PHE A 119 22.13 -3.66 1.42
N ASN A 120 22.89 -3.18 0.43
CA ASN A 120 22.71 -1.82 -0.10
C ASN A 120 21.34 -1.63 -0.77
N GLU A 121 20.91 -2.60 -1.56
CA GLU A 121 19.58 -2.60 -2.19
C GLU A 121 18.47 -2.64 -1.13
N PHE A 122 18.62 -3.53 -0.15
CA PHE A 122 17.71 -3.61 0.98
C PHE A 122 17.64 -2.29 1.76
N PHE A 123 18.78 -1.69 2.08
CA PHE A 123 18.85 -0.42 2.79
C PHE A 123 18.17 0.71 2.02
N ASN A 124 18.42 0.79 0.71
CA ASN A 124 17.75 1.75 -0.17
C ASN A 124 16.24 1.51 -0.22
N GLN A 125 15.77 0.26 -0.24
CA GLN A 125 14.34 -0.06 -0.13
C GLN A 125 13.75 0.49 1.18
N ARG A 126 14.41 0.25 2.32
CA ARG A 126 13.93 0.69 3.64
C ARG A 126 13.88 2.21 3.78
N ARG A 127 14.85 2.92 3.21
CA ARG A 127 14.87 4.38 3.18
C ARG A 127 13.68 5.00 2.46
N ARG A 128 13.08 4.28 1.51
CA ARG A 128 11.88 4.74 0.79
C ARG A 128 10.61 4.36 1.54
N TRP A 129 10.53 3.11 1.97
CA TRP A 129 9.30 2.52 2.50
C TRP A 129 8.93 3.05 3.88
N ILE A 130 9.89 3.21 4.78
CA ILE A 130 9.61 3.59 6.17
C ILE A 130 9.09 5.05 6.23
N PRO A 131 9.77 6.05 5.65
CA PRO A 131 9.29 7.44 5.70
C PRO A 131 7.94 7.60 5.01
N SER A 132 7.74 6.97 3.85
CA SER A 132 6.45 7.04 3.14
C SER A 132 5.31 6.40 3.94
N THR A 133 5.59 5.30 4.64
CA THR A 133 4.60 4.66 5.53
C THR A 133 4.18 5.61 6.63
N LEU A 134 5.13 6.25 7.30
CA LEU A 134 4.83 7.17 8.40
C LEU A 134 4.05 8.40 7.91
N ALA A 135 4.50 9.03 6.82
CA ALA A 135 3.86 10.22 6.27
C ALA A 135 2.39 9.96 5.88
N ASN A 136 2.12 8.86 5.17
CA ASN A 136 0.76 8.50 4.77
C ASN A 136 -0.15 8.12 5.95
N ILE A 137 0.38 7.45 6.98
CA ILE A 137 -0.40 7.15 8.19
C ILE A 137 -0.79 8.45 8.91
N ILE A 138 0.15 9.39 9.05
CA ILE A 138 -0.13 10.69 9.66
C ILE A 138 -1.19 11.45 8.85
N ASP A 139 -1.14 11.39 7.52
CA ASP A 139 -2.12 12.04 6.66
C ASP A 139 -3.53 11.44 6.82
N LEU A 140 -3.64 10.11 6.85
CA LEU A 140 -4.92 9.43 7.14
C LEU A 140 -5.47 9.77 8.53
N LEU A 141 -4.61 9.86 9.54
CA LEU A 141 -5.00 10.24 10.90
C LEU A 141 -5.46 11.70 10.97
N LYS A 142 -4.85 12.60 10.20
CA LYS A 142 -5.33 14.00 10.10
C LYS A 142 -6.70 14.08 9.44
N ASP A 143 -6.97 13.21 8.46
CA ASP A 143 -8.25 13.14 7.75
C ASP A 143 -9.26 12.14 8.35
N TYR A 144 -9.08 11.75 9.63
CA TYR A 144 -9.86 10.68 10.27
C TYR A 144 -11.39 10.89 10.18
N LYS A 145 -11.86 12.15 10.18
CA LYS A 145 -13.29 12.46 10.08
C LYS A 145 -13.90 11.95 8.78
N ASN A 146 -13.18 12.09 7.67
CA ASN A 146 -13.64 11.62 6.36
C ASN A 146 -13.45 10.10 6.23
N VAL A 147 -12.33 9.57 6.75
CA VAL A 147 -12.01 8.14 6.67
C VAL A 147 -12.98 7.28 7.51
N VAL A 148 -13.43 7.77 8.66
CA VAL A 148 -14.29 7.00 9.60
C VAL A 148 -15.79 7.26 9.40
N SER A 149 -16.19 8.34 8.72
CA SER A 149 -17.62 8.71 8.56
C SER A 149 -18.41 7.85 7.56
N VAL A 150 -17.82 6.75 7.07
CA VAL A 150 -18.27 6.00 5.88
C VAL A 150 -19.03 4.72 6.21
#